data_AF-A0A2S5R7D0-F1
#
_entry.id   AF-A0A2S5R7D0-F1
#
_cell.length_a   1.000
_cell.length_b   1.000
_cell.length_c   1.000
_cell.angle_alpha   90.00
_cell.angle_beta   90.00
_cell.angle_gamma   90.00
#
_symmetry.space_group_name_H-M   'P 1'
#
loop_
_entity.id
_entity.type
_entity.pdbx_description
1 polymer ?
#
loop_
_entity_poly.entity_id
_entity_poly.type
_entity_poly.pdbx_seq_one_letter_code
_entity_poly.pdbx_strand_id
1 'polypeptide(L)'
;MKKLSKESIRNDIEEFPDSDPRESSEKLGISESGIQYSIKPLGVTYKKTLHPAKADLEKRFMFCQRIKLREKNGYLLGRKYITPQKKRRPQRSD
;
A
#
# COMPACT_ATOMS: atom_id res chain seq x y z
N MET A 1 20.53 -8.88 -11.28
CA MET A 1 19.35 -8.79 -10.39
C MET A 1 19.78 -9.11 -8.97
N LYS A 2 19.60 -8.17 -8.02
CA LYS A 2 19.87 -8.38 -6.60
C LYS A 2 18.82 -9.35 -6.04
N LYS A 3 19.24 -10.50 -5.51
CA LYS A 3 18.33 -11.42 -4.79
C LYS A 3 18.26 -10.93 -3.35
N LEU A 4 17.08 -10.48 -2.93
CA LEU A 4 16.83 -10.10 -1.54
C LEU A 4 16.41 -11.32 -0.73
N SER A 5 16.77 -11.35 0.56
CA SER A 5 16.30 -12.39 1.45
C SER A 5 14.83 -12.17 1.80
N LYS A 6 14.10 -13.25 2.10
CA LYS A 6 12.68 -13.17 2.45
C LYS A 6 12.48 -12.37 3.75
N GLU A 7 13.48 -12.37 4.64
CA GLU A 7 13.42 -11.62 5.90
C GLU A 7 13.39 -10.10 5.64
N SER A 8 14.21 -9.59 4.73
CA SER A 8 14.24 -8.15 4.44
C SER A 8 12.90 -7.63 3.88
N ILE A 9 12.19 -8.45 3.10
CA ILE A 9 10.86 -8.11 2.58
C ILE A 9 9.81 -8.17 3.68
N ARG A 10 9.89 -9.14 4.61
CA ARG A 10 9.01 -9.18 5.78
C ARG A 10 9.18 -7.95 6.66
N ASN A 11 10.43 -7.58 6.97
CA ASN A 11 10.72 -6.42 7.81
C ASN A 11 10.16 -5.12 7.19
N ASP A 12 10.32 -4.94 5.87
CA ASP A 12 9.77 -3.76 5.17
C ASP A 12 8.23 -3.73 5.21
N ILE A 13 7.57 -4.89 5.08
CA ILE A 13 6.10 -5.00 5.21
C ILE A 13 5.63 -4.75 6.64
N GLU A 14 6.37 -5.19 7.65
CA GLU A 14 6.01 -4.99 9.06
C GLU A 14 6.22 -3.53 9.49
N GLU A 15 7.30 -2.91 9.05
CA GLU A 15 7.63 -1.52 9.34
C GLU A 15 6.73 -0.55 8.54
N PHE A 16 6.47 -0.89 7.27
CA PHE A 16 5.67 -0.09 6.35
C PHE A 16 4.54 -0.88 5.68
N PRO A 17 3.53 -1.36 6.43
CA PRO A 17 2.41 -2.14 5.89
C PRO A 17 1.55 -1.41 4.84
N ASP A 18 1.66 -0.09 4.75
CA ASP A 18 0.96 0.73 3.74
C ASP A 18 1.87 1.14 2.57
N SER A 19 3.14 0.74 2.54
CA SER A 19 4.03 1.13 1.45
C SER A 19 3.60 0.49 0.13
N ASP A 20 3.60 1.31 -0.92
CA ASP A 20 3.43 0.85 -2.29
C ASP A 20 4.65 -0.02 -2.68
N PRO A 21 4.46 -1.13 -3.42
CA PRO A 21 5.56 -1.83 -4.08
C PRO A 21 6.58 -0.92 -4.77
N ARG A 22 6.18 0.24 -5.29
CA ARG A 22 7.10 1.25 -5.86
C ARG A 22 8.03 1.87 -4.83
N GLU A 23 7.50 2.38 -3.71
CA GLU A 23 8.32 2.94 -2.63
C GLU A 23 9.28 1.89 -2.06
N SER A 24 8.77 0.67 -1.91
CA SER A 24 9.54 -0.49 -1.42
C SER A 24 10.67 -0.85 -2.41
N SER A 25 10.43 -0.67 -3.71
CA SER A 25 11.39 -0.92 -4.79
C SER A 25 12.57 0.03 -4.75
N GLU A 26 12.31 1.30 -4.48
CA GLU A 26 13.33 2.34 -4.35
C GLU A 26 14.19 2.10 -3.10
N LYS A 27 13.58 1.73 -1.98
CA LYS A 27 14.29 1.41 -0.73
C LYS A 27 15.19 0.17 -0.85
N LEU A 28 14.62 -0.92 -1.38
CA LEU A 28 15.29 -2.23 -1.41
C LEU A 28 16.21 -2.40 -2.63
N GLY A 29 16.08 -1.52 -3.64
CA GLY A 29 16.84 -1.57 -4.88
C GLY A 29 16.48 -2.76 -5.77
N ILE A 30 15.21 -3.15 -5.79
CA ILE A 30 14.65 -4.24 -6.60
C ILE A 30 13.65 -3.63 -7.60
N SER A 31 13.35 -4.32 -8.70
CA SER A 31 12.19 -3.95 -9.51
C SER A 31 10.87 -4.13 -8.74
N GLU A 32 9.89 -3.28 -9.03
CA GLU A 32 8.53 -3.37 -8.47
C GLU A 32 7.92 -4.77 -8.68
N SER A 33 8.12 -5.35 -9.87
CA SER A 33 7.69 -6.70 -10.20
C SER A 33 8.33 -7.75 -9.31
N GLY A 34 9.63 -7.61 -8.99
CA GLY A 34 10.35 -8.51 -8.11
C GLY A 34 9.81 -8.49 -6.68
N ILE A 35 9.40 -7.30 -6.20
CA ILE A 35 8.75 -7.15 -4.90
C ILE A 35 7.38 -7.83 -4.92
N GLN A 36 6.53 -7.55 -5.91
CA GLN A 36 5.22 -8.20 -6.02
C GLN A 36 5.32 -9.73 -6.06
N TYR A 37 6.28 -10.27 -6.82
CA TYR A 37 6.53 -11.71 -6.87
C TYR A 37 6.99 -12.28 -5.52
N SER A 38 7.75 -11.51 -4.75
CA SER A 38 8.28 -11.94 -3.46
C SER A 38 7.27 -11.80 -2.31
N ILE A 39 6.33 -10.87 -2.41
CA ILE A 39 5.23 -10.68 -1.45
C ILE A 39 4.19 -11.80 -1.55
N LYS A 40 3.86 -12.25 -2.78
CA LYS A 40 2.88 -13.33 -3.03
C LYS A 40 3.06 -14.58 -2.15
N PRO A 41 4.25 -15.21 -2.08
CA PRO A 41 4.46 -16.40 -1.25
C PRO A 41 4.45 -16.11 0.26
N LEU A 42 4.54 -14.85 0.70
CA LEU A 42 4.42 -14.46 2.11
C LEU A 42 2.97 -14.42 2.60
N GLY A 43 1.98 -14.59 1.70
CA GLY A 43 0.56 -14.54 2.06
C GLY A 43 0.06 -13.15 2.43
N VAL A 44 0.91 -12.12 2.27
CA VAL A 44 0.54 -10.71 2.49
C VAL A 44 -0.27 -10.25 1.29
N THR A 45 -1.55 -10.59 1.28
CA THR A 45 -2.48 -9.97 0.36
C THR A 45 -2.87 -8.60 0.90
N TYR A 46 -2.58 -7.54 0.14
CA TYR A 46 -3.20 -6.23 0.32
C TYR A 46 -4.71 -6.37 0.06
N LYS A 47 -5.42 -6.97 1.00
CA LYS A 47 -6.88 -6.99 1.00
C LYS A 47 -7.32 -5.70 1.66
N LYS A 48 -8.23 -4.99 1.01
CA LYS A 48 -9.11 -4.04 1.67
C LYS A 48 -9.75 -4.79 2.82
N THR A 49 -9.32 -4.49 4.04
CA THR A 49 -9.80 -5.19 5.24
C THR A 49 -11.31 -5.03 5.33
N LEU A 50 -12.01 -6.09 5.73
CA LEU A 50 -13.46 -6.05 5.99
C LEU A 50 -13.80 -4.92 6.99
N HIS A 51 -12.88 -4.68 7.93
CA HIS A 51 -12.87 -3.51 8.81
C HIS A 51 -11.84 -2.50 8.32
N PRO A 52 -12.24 -1.44 7.62
CA PRO A 52 -11.31 -0.38 7.22
C PRO A 52 -10.73 0.27 8.48
N ALA A 53 -9.55 0.88 8.40
CA ALA A 53 -8.98 1.63 9.53
C ALA A 53 -9.90 2.76 10.04
N LYS A 54 -10.96 3.16 9.30
CA LYS A 54 -12.00 4.06 9.81
C LYS A 54 -12.97 3.41 10.80
N ALA A 55 -13.08 2.09 10.81
CA ALA A 55 -13.95 1.32 11.69
C ALA A 55 -13.32 1.07 13.07
N ASP A 56 -11.99 1.22 13.19
CA ASP A 56 -11.23 1.02 14.43
C ASP A 56 -10.47 2.31 14.75
N LEU A 57 -10.81 2.95 15.87
CA LEU A 57 -10.28 4.27 16.26
C LEU A 57 -8.77 4.25 16.52
N GLU A 58 -8.23 3.18 17.10
CA GLU A 58 -6.79 3.07 17.39
C GLU A 58 -6.00 2.91 16.09
N LYS A 59 -6.45 2.02 15.21
CA LYS A 59 -5.83 1.86 13.89
C LYS A 59 -5.94 3.14 13.06
N ARG A 60 -7.07 3.86 13.17
CA ARG A 60 -7.24 5.17 12.52
C ARG A 60 -6.21 6.18 13.00
N PHE A 61 -6.01 6.25 14.32
CA PHE A 61 -5.09 7.18 14.95
C PHE A 61 -3.65 6.91 14.51
N MET A 62 -3.21 5.65 14.58
CA MET A 62 -1.87 5.23 14.14
C MET A 62 -1.63 5.52 12.66
N PHE A 63 -2.62 5.24 11.80
CA PHE A 63 -2.57 5.58 10.39
C PHE A 63 -2.37 7.10 10.17
N CYS A 64 -3.18 7.94 10.82
CA CYS A 64 -3.08 9.39 10.69
C CYS A 64 -1.74 9.93 11.19
N GLN A 65 -1.20 9.40 12.29
CA GLN A 65 0.14 9.78 12.77
C GLN A 65 1.22 9.46 11.74
N ARG A 66 1.17 8.27 11.15
CA ARG A 66 2.16 7.84 10.16
C ARG A 66 2.12 8.69 8.88
N ILE A 67 0.93 9.08 8.44
CA ILE A 67 0.76 10.01 7.30
C ILE A 67 1.43 11.36 7.60
N LYS A 68 1.19 11.94 8.78
CA LYS A 68 1.82 13.21 9.18
C LYS A 68 3.35 13.12 9.21
N LEU A 69 3.89 12.00 9.70
CA LEU A 69 5.34 11.78 9.74
C LEU A 69 5.93 11.70 8.32
N ARG A 70 5.25 11.03 7.39
CA ARG A 70 5.67 10.96 5.98
C ARG A 70 5.63 12.33 5.29
N GLU A 71 4.58 13.11 5.51
CA GLU A 71 4.48 14.49 5.01
C GLU A 71 5.64 15.36 5.54
N LYS A 72 5.95 15.24 6.84
CA LYS A 72 7.08 15.94 7.46
C LYS A 72 8.43 15.53 6.88
N ASN A 73 8.60 14.25 6.53
CA ASN A 73 9.81 13.71 5.92
C ASN A 73 9.91 14.01 4.41
N GLY A 74 9.00 14.81 3.85
CA GLY A 74 9.07 15.28 2.46
C GLY A 74 8.60 14.28 1.41
N TYR A 75 7.97 13.16 1.81
CA TYR A 75 7.32 12.26 0.88
C TYR A 75 6.05 12.94 0.31
N LEU A 76 6.12 13.43 -0.93
CA LEU A 76 4.97 13.97 -1.65
C LEU A 76 3.95 12.84 -1.85
N LEU A 77 2.85 12.84 -1.11
CA LEU A 77 1.64 12.12 -1.50
C LEU A 77 1.13 12.77 -2.78
N GLY A 78 1.61 12.26 -3.92
CA GLY A 78 1.34 12.77 -5.26
C GLY A 78 -0.14 13.09 -5.43
N ARG A 79 -0.43 14.37 -5.64
CA ARG A 79 -1.77 14.87 -5.97
C ARG A 79 -2.27 14.18 -7.26
N LYS A 80 -3.59 13.94 -7.27
CA LYS A 80 -4.50 13.69 -8.40
C LYS A 80 -4.76 12.23 -8.79
N TYR A 81 -5.66 11.59 -8.05
CA TYR A 81 -6.75 10.87 -8.72
C TYR A 81 -7.99 11.76 -8.68
N ILE A 82 -8.15 12.58 -9.72
CA ILE A 82 -9.49 12.99 -10.13
C ILE A 82 -10.17 11.69 -10.54
N THR A 83 -11.06 11.15 -9.73
CA THR A 83 -11.93 10.06 -10.17
C THR A 83 -12.77 10.60 -11.32
N PRO A 84 -12.70 10.04 -12.54
CA PRO A 84 -13.76 10.28 -13.49
C PRO A 84 -15.01 9.68 -12.84
N GLN A 85 -16.05 10.50 -12.65
CA GLN A 85 -17.39 10.06 -12.27
C GLN A 85 -17.74 8.87 -13.18
N LYS A 86 -17.73 7.64 -12.63
CA LYS A 86 -18.16 6.46 -13.38
C LYS A 86 -19.62 6.71 -13.75
N LYS A 87 -19.90 6.93 -15.04
CA LYS A 87 -21.27 6.92 -15.59
C LYS A 87 -21.95 5.65 -15.08
N ARG A 88 -23.06 5.81 -14.35
CA ARG A 88 -23.90 4.70 -13.90
C ARG A 88 -24.26 3.86 -15.12
N ARG A 89 -23.98 2.55 -15.10
CA ARG A 89 -24.49 1.62 -16.11
C ARG A 89 -26.02 1.63 -16.00
N PRO A 90 -26.78 1.71 -17.11
CA PRO A 90 -28.22 1.57 -17.04
C PRO A 90 -28.57 0.16 -16.53
N GLN A 91 -29.57 0.10 -15.65
CA GLN A 91 -30.16 -1.16 -15.18
C GLN A 91 -30.70 -1.91 -16.41
N ARG A 92 -30.30 -3.18 -16.58
CA ARG A 92 -31.02 -4.07 -17.49
C ARG A 92 -32.35 -4.40 -16.82
N SER A 93 -33.45 -4.01 -17.45
CA SER A 93 -34.76 -4.57 -17.18
C SER A 93 -34.80 -5.98 -17.77
N ASP A 94 -35.22 -6.95 -16.96
CA ASP A 94 -35.53 -8.32 -17.38
C ASP A 94 -36.67 -8.35 -18.41
#